data_AF-A0A7V8WXR0-F1
#
_entry.id   AF-A0A7V8WXR0-F1
#
_cell.length_a   1.000
_cell.length_b   1.000
_cell.length_c   1.000
_cell.angle_alpha   90.00
_cell.angle_beta   90.00
_cell.angle_gamma   90.00
#
_symmetry.space_group_name_H-M   'P 1'
#
loop_
_entity.id
_entity.type
_entity.pdbx_description
1 polymer ?
#
loop_
_entity_poly.entity_id
_entity_poly.type
_entity_poly.pdbx_seq_one_letter_code
_entity_poly.pdbx_strand_id
1 'polypeptide(L)'
;MRPPDIAPMLAGYGAPAGALDGWSAEPKLDGWRAHVTIDHAVTVRTRGGHDLELPELAPLADLGLRLIIDGELVGGAGRMSDFYGVAPTVSMRRRTNRPRLSFAAFDVLWIDGSLTTGLPYEQRRQLLEQLGLDGAASVVPRWVGEDAQALLDACEMLDVEGVVLKRHGSTYTPGRRTTSWRKVKCSAWREVHSSRRGPRR
;
A
#
# COMPACT_ATOMS: atom_id res chain seq x y z
N MET A 1 2.23 2.63 26.52
CA MET A 1 1.11 1.94 25.84
C MET A 1 1.67 1.06 24.72
N ARG A 2 1.24 -0.21 24.60
CA ARG A 2 1.69 -1.12 23.52
C ARG A 2 1.02 -0.75 22.18
N PRO A 3 1.66 -1.02 21.02
CA PRO A 3 1.01 -0.83 19.73
C PRO A 3 -0.28 -1.68 19.65
N PRO A 4 -1.41 -1.12 19.20
CA PRO A 4 -2.66 -1.86 19.06
C PRO A 4 -2.62 -2.81 17.85
N ASP A 5 -3.42 -3.87 17.88
CA ASP A 5 -3.68 -4.67 16.68
C ASP A 5 -4.73 -3.97 15.82
N ILE A 6 -4.38 -3.69 14.56
CA ILE A 6 -5.23 -2.97 13.61
C ILE A 6 -5.42 -3.84 12.37
N ALA A 7 -6.66 -4.19 12.05
CA ALA A 7 -6.97 -4.94 10.84
C ALA A 7 -6.91 -4.05 9.58
N PRO A 8 -6.38 -4.53 8.44
CA PRO A 8 -6.30 -3.74 7.22
C PRO A 8 -7.67 -3.27 6.69
N MET A 9 -7.79 -1.99 6.34
CA MET A 9 -8.94 -1.41 5.64
C MET A 9 -8.97 -1.85 4.17
N LEU A 10 -10.14 -2.21 3.64
CA LEU A 10 -10.26 -2.75 2.28
C LEU A 10 -10.89 -1.74 1.31
N ALA A 11 -10.36 -1.65 0.10
CA ALA A 11 -10.91 -0.80 -0.95
C ALA A 11 -12.14 -1.43 -1.64
N GLY A 12 -13.19 -0.65 -1.87
CA GLY A 12 -14.28 -0.96 -2.79
C GLY A 12 -13.82 -1.00 -4.25
N TYR A 13 -14.75 -1.22 -5.18
CA TYR A 13 -14.45 -1.36 -6.62
C TYR A 13 -14.97 -0.17 -7.44
N GLY A 14 -14.29 0.09 -8.56
CA GLY A 14 -14.73 1.04 -9.59
C GLY A 14 -14.33 2.48 -9.30
N ALA A 15 -14.32 3.32 -10.33
CA ALA A 15 -14.04 4.75 -10.20
C ALA A 15 -15.30 5.53 -9.76
N PRO A 16 -15.16 6.70 -9.11
CA PRO A 16 -16.23 7.70 -9.10
C PRO A 16 -16.51 8.15 -10.54
N ALA A 17 -17.74 8.60 -10.79
CA ALA A 17 -18.09 9.16 -12.10
C ALA A 17 -17.52 10.59 -12.20
N GLY A 18 -16.97 10.95 -13.35
CA GLY A 18 -16.43 12.30 -13.61
C GLY A 18 -15.05 12.54 -13.01
N ALA A 19 -14.75 13.81 -12.73
CA ALA A 19 -13.46 14.26 -12.19
C ALA A 19 -13.17 13.65 -10.80
N LEU A 20 -11.88 13.51 -10.46
CA LEU A 20 -11.41 13.02 -9.16
C LEU A 20 -11.41 14.12 -8.07
N ASP A 21 -12.36 15.05 -8.13
CA ASP A 21 -12.49 16.10 -7.13
C ASP A 21 -12.70 15.50 -5.74
N GLY A 22 -11.82 15.86 -4.80
CA GLY A 22 -11.84 15.31 -3.44
C GLY A 22 -11.27 13.89 -3.34
N TRP A 23 -10.45 13.45 -4.30
CA TRP A 23 -9.72 12.18 -4.24
C TRP A 23 -8.22 12.39 -4.45
N SER A 24 -7.45 11.52 -3.80
CA SER A 24 -6.06 11.26 -4.17
C SER A 24 -5.99 9.90 -4.85
N ALA A 25 -5.14 9.78 -5.87
CA ALA A 25 -4.81 8.52 -6.50
C ALA A 25 -3.42 8.05 -6.09
N GLU A 26 -3.30 6.75 -5.83
CA GLU A 26 -2.04 6.07 -5.57
C GLU A 26 -1.91 4.87 -6.51
N PRO A 27 -0.70 4.43 -6.88
CA PRO A 27 -0.54 3.27 -7.74
C PRO A 27 -1.10 2.03 -7.04
N LYS A 28 -1.83 1.21 -7.79
CA LYS A 28 -2.29 -0.08 -7.30
C LYS A 28 -1.17 -1.10 -7.48
N LEU A 29 -0.38 -1.26 -6.43
CA LEU A 29 0.69 -2.26 -6.38
C LEU A 29 0.13 -3.70 -6.44
N ASP A 30 0.93 -4.61 -7.00
CA ASP A 30 0.71 -6.06 -6.97
C ASP A 30 1.82 -6.69 -6.11
N GLY A 31 1.48 -7.05 -4.87
CA GLY A 31 2.44 -7.52 -3.90
C GLY A 31 1.76 -8.20 -2.70
N TRP A 32 2.41 -8.13 -1.54
CA TRP A 32 1.85 -8.61 -0.29
C TRP A 32 1.60 -7.50 0.69
N ARG A 33 0.33 -7.13 0.86
CA ARG A 33 -0.07 -6.20 1.90
C ARG A 33 0.42 -6.63 3.28
N ALA A 34 1.10 -5.72 3.96
CA ALA A 34 1.65 -5.94 5.28
C ALA A 34 1.55 -4.68 6.15
N HIS A 35 1.46 -4.89 7.45
CA HIS A 35 1.74 -3.86 8.45
C HIS A 35 3.18 -3.99 8.91
N VAL A 36 3.89 -2.87 8.93
CA VAL A 36 5.18 -2.73 9.60
C VAL A 36 4.93 -2.05 10.93
N THR A 37 5.30 -2.72 12.02
CA THR A 37 5.22 -2.16 13.39
C THR A 37 6.62 -1.95 13.93
N ILE A 38 6.86 -0.77 14.48
CA ILE A 38 8.10 -0.39 15.12
C ILE A 38 7.81 -0.16 16.59
N ASP A 39 8.33 -1.03 17.45
CA ASP A 39 8.25 -0.92 18.90
C ASP A 39 9.54 -1.47 19.52
N HIS A 40 10.57 -0.62 19.57
CA HIS A 40 11.97 -0.98 19.85
C HIS A 40 12.63 -1.91 18.83
N ALA A 41 11.85 -2.76 18.16
CA ALA A 41 12.24 -3.58 17.03
C ALA A 41 11.17 -3.52 15.92
N VAL A 42 11.57 -3.88 14.71
CA VAL A 42 10.69 -3.93 13.54
C VAL A 42 10.05 -5.30 13.44
N THR A 43 8.74 -5.33 13.28
CA THR A 43 7.96 -6.55 12.99
C THR A 43 7.10 -6.32 11.76
N VAL A 44 6.92 -7.38 10.97
CA VAL A 44 6.18 -7.32 9.70
C VAL A 44 5.11 -8.39 9.73
N ARG A 45 3.85 -7.99 9.62
CA ARG A 45 2.70 -8.91 9.59
C ARG A 45 1.91 -8.71 8.31
N THR A 46 1.84 -9.75 7.50
CA THR A 46 1.00 -9.73 6.29
C THR A 46 -0.47 -9.67 6.66
N ARG A 47 -1.31 -9.19 5.73
CA ARG A 47 -2.77 -9.22 5.86
C ARG A 47 -3.33 -10.62 6.18
N GLY A 48 -2.64 -11.68 5.73
CA GLY A 48 -3.02 -13.07 6.03
C GLY A 48 -2.73 -13.53 7.46
N GLY A 49 -2.13 -12.67 8.29
CA GLY A 49 -1.75 -12.98 9.67
C GLY A 49 -0.39 -13.70 9.79
N HIS A 50 0.40 -13.74 8.71
CA HIS A 50 1.74 -14.34 8.76
C HIS A 50 2.78 -13.29 9.13
N ASP A 51 3.63 -13.63 10.10
CA ASP A 51 4.80 -12.85 10.46
C ASP A 51 5.94 -13.16 9.49
N LEU A 52 6.61 -12.11 9.03
CA LEU A 52 7.74 -12.19 8.11
C LEU A 52 8.98 -11.58 8.76
N GLU A 53 10.11 -12.27 8.62
CA GLU A 53 11.42 -11.73 8.94
C GLU A 53 11.99 -11.03 7.70
N LEU A 54 12.13 -9.71 7.78
CA LEU A 54 12.71 -8.86 6.74
C LEU A 54 13.82 -7.98 7.35
N PRO A 55 15.05 -8.50 7.47
CA PRO A 55 16.18 -7.76 8.01
C PRO A 55 16.45 -6.44 7.28
N GLU A 56 16.08 -6.35 6.00
CA GLU A 56 16.20 -5.14 5.19
C GLU A 56 15.40 -3.96 5.77
N LEU A 57 14.33 -4.22 6.53
CA LEU A 57 13.51 -3.20 7.19
C LEU A 57 13.97 -2.87 8.62
N ALA A 58 14.95 -3.59 9.17
CA ALA A 58 15.46 -3.34 10.53
C ALA A 58 15.92 -1.89 10.78
N PRO A 59 16.57 -1.19 9.81
CA PRO A 59 16.97 0.21 9.99
C PRO A 59 15.81 1.17 10.27
N LEU A 60 14.55 0.81 10.00
CA LEU A 60 13.40 1.65 10.36
C LEU A 60 13.30 1.87 11.88
N ALA A 61 13.90 1.01 12.72
CA ALA A 61 13.98 1.25 14.16
C ALA A 61 14.76 2.53 14.51
N ASP A 62 15.66 2.98 13.63
CA ASP A 62 16.50 4.17 13.84
C ASP A 62 15.72 5.48 13.66
N LEU A 63 14.47 5.44 13.19
CA LEU A 63 13.57 6.60 13.15
C LEU A 63 13.31 7.17 14.55
N GLY A 64 13.54 6.40 15.62
CA GLY A 64 13.31 6.85 16.99
C GLY A 64 11.82 7.02 17.35
N LEU A 65 10.92 6.55 16.49
CA LEU A 65 9.47 6.61 16.66
C LEU A 65 8.89 5.22 16.84
N ARG A 66 7.78 5.13 17.57
CA ARG A 66 6.97 3.92 17.66
C ARG A 66 5.80 4.04 16.70
N LEU A 67 5.70 3.13 15.72
CA LEU A 67 4.83 3.30 14.55
C LEU A 67 4.06 2.03 14.19
N ILE A 68 2.90 2.20 13.56
CA ILE A 68 2.26 1.17 12.73
C ILE A 68 1.99 1.78 11.35
N ILE A 69 2.56 1.19 10.30
CA ILE A 69 2.47 1.66 8.91
C ILE A 69 1.83 0.56 8.06
N ASP A 70 0.87 0.94 7.21
CA ASP A 70 0.21 0.06 6.24
C ASP A 70 0.81 0.27 4.85
N GLY A 71 1.12 -0.84 4.18
CA GLY A 71 1.83 -0.81 2.92
C GLY A 71 1.81 -2.15 2.19
N GLU A 72 2.53 -2.19 1.07
CA GLU A 72 2.69 -3.38 0.25
C GLU A 72 4.16 -3.81 0.24
N LEU A 73 4.43 -5.09 0.48
CA LEU A 73 5.73 -5.67 0.16
C LEU A 73 5.79 -5.94 -1.34
N VAL A 74 6.80 -5.39 -2.00
CA VAL A 74 7.05 -5.52 -3.43
C VAL A 74 8.42 -6.14 -3.68
N GLY A 75 8.58 -6.86 -4.78
CA GLY A 75 9.89 -7.35 -5.22
C GLY A 75 10.75 -6.20 -5.76
N GLY A 76 12.06 -6.27 -5.53
CA GLY A 76 13.02 -5.28 -6.01
C GLY A 76 13.48 -4.29 -4.93
N ALA A 77 13.93 -3.11 -5.37
CA ALA A 77 14.52 -2.07 -4.51
C ALA A 77 13.51 -1.01 -4.03
N GLY A 78 12.21 -1.23 -4.22
CA GLY A 78 11.15 -0.32 -3.75
C GLY A 78 11.18 1.06 -4.41
N ARG A 79 11.85 1.18 -5.57
CA ARG A 79 11.89 2.42 -6.36
C ARG A 79 10.60 2.58 -7.15
N MET A 80 10.33 3.79 -7.63
CA MET A 80 9.22 4.02 -8.55
C MET A 80 9.23 3.00 -9.69
N SER A 81 10.38 2.76 -10.33
CA SER A 81 10.59 1.72 -11.37
C SER A 81 10.14 0.31 -10.98
N ASP A 82 10.13 -0.03 -9.69
CA ASP A 82 9.79 -1.36 -9.17
C ASP A 82 8.28 -1.50 -8.89
N PHE A 83 7.53 -0.38 -8.86
CA PHE A 83 6.07 -0.37 -8.76
C PHE A 83 5.36 -0.65 -10.10
N TYR A 84 6.14 -0.73 -11.18
CA TYR A 84 5.70 -0.82 -12.58
C TYR A 84 5.87 -2.23 -13.18
N GLY A 85 6.21 -3.25 -12.38
CA GLY A 85 6.35 -4.60 -12.92
C GLY A 85 6.55 -5.66 -11.85
N VAL A 86 5.46 -6.23 -11.33
CA VAL A 86 5.54 -7.44 -10.50
C VAL A 86 4.39 -8.39 -10.83
N ALA A 87 4.55 -9.17 -11.90
CA ALA A 87 3.94 -10.49 -12.02
C ALA A 87 4.90 -11.54 -11.42
N PRO A 88 4.40 -12.67 -10.91
CA PRO A 88 4.57 -13.14 -9.53
C PRO A 88 5.91 -13.85 -9.30
N THR A 89 6.71 -13.39 -8.35
CA THR A 89 7.92 -14.12 -7.93
C THR A 89 8.00 -14.30 -6.42
N VAL A 90 7.06 -15.03 -5.82
CA VAL A 90 7.41 -15.72 -4.57
C VAL A 90 6.66 -17.06 -4.42
N SER A 91 7.30 -18.14 -4.85
CA SER A 91 7.08 -19.45 -4.22
C SER A 91 7.93 -19.48 -2.95
N MET A 92 7.29 -19.25 -1.81
CA MET A 92 7.92 -19.18 -0.50
C MET A 92 8.24 -20.60 0.00
N ARG A 93 9.29 -21.24 -0.53
CA ARG A 93 9.88 -22.44 0.08
C ARG A 93 11.32 -22.64 -0.41
N ARG A 94 12.26 -22.35 0.50
CA ARG A 94 13.66 -22.82 0.48
C ARG A 94 14.48 -22.46 -0.76
N ARG A 95 14.96 -21.21 -0.86
CA ARG A 95 16.17 -20.93 -1.65
C ARG A 95 17.00 -19.86 -0.94
N THR A 96 18.30 -20.08 -0.91
CA THR A 96 19.38 -19.17 -0.48
C THR A 96 19.47 -17.86 -1.30
N ASN A 97 18.44 -17.57 -2.10
CA ASN A 97 18.36 -16.46 -3.03
C ASN A 97 16.91 -15.94 -3.06
N ARG A 98 16.41 -15.46 -1.91
CA ARG A 98 15.10 -14.78 -1.88
C ARG A 98 15.23 -13.47 -2.67
N PRO A 99 14.26 -13.13 -3.54
CA PRO A 99 14.24 -11.80 -4.14
C PRO A 99 14.22 -10.76 -3.01
N ARG A 100 15.01 -9.69 -3.14
CA ARG A 100 14.95 -8.56 -2.20
C ARG A 100 13.52 -8.03 -2.21
N LEU A 101 12.96 -7.87 -1.01
CA LEU A 101 11.66 -7.25 -0.81
C LEU A 101 11.86 -5.85 -0.27
N SER A 102 11.04 -4.93 -0.75
CA SER A 102 10.95 -3.56 -0.23
C SER A 102 9.53 -3.27 0.21
N PHE A 103 9.36 -2.32 1.14
CA PHE A 103 8.07 -1.95 1.69
C PHE A 103 7.61 -0.59 1.15
N ALA A 104 6.50 -0.62 0.43
CA ALA A 104 5.87 0.57 -0.14
C ALA A 104 4.72 1.02 0.76
N ALA A 105 4.99 1.98 1.63
CA ALA A 105 4.05 2.50 2.60
C ALA A 105 3.01 3.44 1.96
N PHE A 106 1.76 3.32 2.39
CA PHE A 106 0.66 4.15 1.87
C PHE A 106 -0.29 4.69 2.95
N ASP A 107 -0.17 4.27 4.20
CA ASP A 107 -0.87 4.90 5.34
C ASP A 107 -0.08 4.72 6.64
N VAL A 108 -0.30 5.61 7.61
CA VAL A 108 0.24 5.49 8.98
C VAL A 108 -0.95 5.43 9.93
N LEU A 109 -0.97 4.43 10.81
CA LEU A 109 -2.14 4.05 11.62
C LEU A 109 -1.99 4.40 13.10
N TRP A 110 -0.74 4.53 13.56
CA TRP A 110 -0.41 4.81 14.96
C TRP A 110 1.00 5.39 15.06
N ILE A 111 1.17 6.41 15.92
CA ILE A 111 2.44 7.10 16.19
C ILE A 111 2.54 7.38 17.70
N ASP A 112 3.60 6.90 18.36
CA ASP A 112 3.96 7.21 19.74
C ASP A 112 2.80 7.20 20.76
N GLY A 113 1.98 6.16 20.70
CA GLY A 113 0.84 6.01 21.62
C GLY A 113 -0.48 6.56 21.10
N SER A 114 -0.49 7.28 19.98
CA SER A 114 -1.68 7.92 19.42
C SER A 114 -2.15 7.22 18.14
N LEU A 115 -3.44 6.87 18.08
CA LEU A 115 -4.07 6.40 16.85
C LEU A 115 -4.25 7.56 15.86
N THR A 116 -3.80 7.37 14.64
CA THR A 116 -4.04 8.32 13.53
C THR A 116 -5.25 7.93 12.70
N THR A 117 -5.83 6.74 12.92
CA THR A 117 -6.94 6.19 12.11
C THR A 117 -8.19 7.08 12.06
N GLY A 118 -8.42 7.88 13.11
CA GLY A 118 -9.51 8.87 13.16
C GLY A 118 -9.22 10.17 12.41
N LEU A 119 -7.99 10.42 11.98
CA LEU A 119 -7.63 11.61 11.22
C LEU A 119 -8.08 11.48 9.75
N PRO A 120 -8.38 12.60 9.06
CA PRO A 120 -8.52 12.65 7.62
C PRO A 120 -7.33 12.03 6.88
N TYR A 121 -7.58 11.37 5.75
CA TYR A 121 -6.56 10.68 4.95
C TYR A 121 -5.35 11.57 4.63
N GLU A 122 -5.57 12.84 4.31
CA GLU A 122 -4.55 13.81 3.92
C GLU A 122 -3.61 14.14 5.09
N GLN A 123 -4.15 14.18 6.31
CA GLN A 123 -3.35 14.36 7.52
C GLN A 123 -2.51 13.11 7.80
N ARG A 124 -3.09 11.91 7.70
CA ARG A 124 -2.33 10.66 7.83
C ARG A 124 -1.24 10.57 6.76
N ARG A 125 -1.57 10.96 5.53
CA ARG A 125 -0.65 10.96 4.41
C ARG A 125 0.51 11.92 4.61
N GLN A 126 0.24 13.13 5.10
CA GLN A 126 1.29 14.11 5.45
C GLN A 126 2.20 13.58 6.57
N LEU A 127 1.62 12.99 7.62
CA LEU A 127 2.38 12.36 8.71
C LEU A 127 3.29 11.24 8.17
N LEU A 128 2.78 10.40 7.27
CA LEU A 128 3.56 9.35 6.61
C LEU A 128 4.72 9.92 5.78
N GLU A 129 4.47 10.97 4.98
CA GLU A 129 5.50 11.62 4.17
C GLU A 129 6.60 12.26 5.04
N GLN A 130 6.25 12.75 6.24
CA GLN A 130 7.19 13.32 7.20
C GLN A 130 8.08 12.30 7.91
N LEU A 131 7.78 11.00 7.84
CA LEU A 131 8.62 9.96 8.44
C LEU A 131 9.99 9.83 7.77
N GLY A 132 10.16 10.34 6.55
CA GLY A 132 11.44 10.27 5.84
C GLY A 132 11.90 8.85 5.54
N LEU A 133 10.97 7.94 5.22
CA LEU A 133 11.29 6.54 4.93
C LEU A 133 12.30 6.42 3.77
N ASP A 134 13.34 5.62 3.98
CA ASP A 134 14.41 5.40 3.01
C ASP A 134 14.87 3.93 2.95
N GLY A 135 15.85 3.67 2.07
CA GLY A 135 16.43 2.35 1.90
C GLY A 135 15.43 1.32 1.36
N ALA A 136 15.11 0.30 2.17
CA ALA A 136 14.17 -0.75 1.80
C ALA A 136 12.70 -0.39 2.08
N ALA A 137 12.42 0.82 2.55
CA ALA A 137 11.07 1.35 2.68
C ALA A 137 10.95 2.68 1.92
N SER A 138 9.77 2.90 1.33
CA SER A 138 9.46 4.15 0.65
C SER A 138 7.98 4.47 0.78
N VAL A 139 7.63 5.74 0.61
CA VAL A 139 6.23 6.17 0.56
C VAL A 139 5.75 6.12 -0.89
N VAL A 140 4.62 5.47 -1.17
CA VAL A 140 4.06 5.41 -2.53
C VAL A 140 3.79 6.82 -3.06
N PRO A 141 4.00 7.11 -4.36
CA PRO A 141 3.61 8.39 -4.93
C PRO A 141 2.09 8.59 -4.85
N ARG A 142 1.65 9.86 -4.78
CA ARG A 142 0.24 10.23 -4.87
C ARG A 142 0.02 11.33 -5.88
N TRP A 143 -1.14 11.32 -6.51
CA TRP A 143 -1.62 12.35 -7.42
C TRP A 143 -2.92 12.96 -6.89
N VAL A 144 -3.09 14.27 -7.05
CA VAL A 144 -4.24 15.03 -6.54
C VAL A 144 -4.74 15.97 -7.63
N GLY A 145 -6.04 15.97 -7.89
CA GLY A 145 -6.65 16.85 -8.91
C GLY A 145 -6.41 16.41 -10.36
N GLU A 146 -5.82 15.23 -10.56
CA GLU A 146 -5.64 14.64 -11.89
C GLU A 146 -6.92 13.99 -12.40
N ASP A 147 -7.04 13.89 -13.72
CA ASP A 147 -8.13 13.14 -14.35
C ASP A 147 -7.93 11.61 -14.16
N ALA A 148 -9.03 10.91 -13.85
CA ALA A 148 -8.99 9.47 -13.60
C ALA A 148 -8.54 8.69 -14.83
N GLN A 149 -8.97 9.10 -16.02
CA GLN A 149 -8.64 8.42 -17.26
C GLN A 149 -7.18 8.65 -17.62
N ALA A 150 -6.68 9.88 -17.51
CA ALA A 150 -5.27 10.18 -17.74
C ALA A 150 -4.33 9.35 -16.84
N LEU A 151 -4.67 9.18 -15.56
CA LEU A 151 -3.91 8.32 -14.64
C LEU A 151 -3.98 6.84 -15.03
N LEU A 152 -5.13 6.36 -15.50
CA LEU A 152 -5.29 4.99 -15.96
C LEU A 152 -4.52 4.73 -17.25
N ASP A 153 -4.53 5.67 -18.19
CA ASP A 153 -3.77 5.60 -19.45
C ASP A 153 -2.25 5.56 -19.15
N ALA A 154 -1.79 6.41 -18.21
CA ALA A 154 -0.41 6.37 -17.73
C ALA A 154 -0.07 5.03 -17.05
N CYS A 155 -1.00 4.47 -16.26
CA CYS A 155 -0.83 3.15 -15.66
C CYS A 155 -0.74 2.06 -16.73
N GLU A 156 -1.50 2.14 -17.83
CA GLU A 156 -1.42 1.20 -18.96
C GLU A 156 -0.07 1.29 -19.68
N MET A 157 0.42 2.49 -19.93
CA MET A 157 1.74 2.70 -20.56
C MET A 157 2.90 2.16 -19.72
N LEU A 158 2.72 2.09 -18.40
CA LEU A 158 3.73 1.68 -17.43
C LEU A 158 3.46 0.28 -16.83
N ASP A 159 2.56 -0.51 -17.42
CA ASP A 159 2.18 -1.86 -16.96
C ASP A 159 1.81 -1.97 -15.46
N VAL A 160 1.17 -0.93 -14.92
CA VAL A 160 0.59 -0.94 -13.56
C VAL A 160 -0.82 -1.49 -13.62
N GLU A 161 -1.21 -2.29 -12.62
CA GLU A 161 -2.56 -2.85 -12.53
C GLU A 161 -3.66 -1.78 -12.54
N GLY A 162 -3.36 -0.60 -11.99
CA GLY A 162 -4.23 0.57 -12.00
C GLY A 162 -3.97 1.47 -10.80
N VAL A 163 -5.02 2.03 -10.22
CA VAL A 163 -4.93 2.99 -9.11
C VAL A 163 -5.84 2.62 -7.94
N VAL A 164 -5.43 3.03 -6.74
CA VAL A 164 -6.29 3.10 -5.56
C VAL A 164 -6.62 4.57 -5.31
N LEU A 165 -7.90 4.89 -5.42
CA LEU A 165 -8.44 6.20 -5.10
C LEU A 165 -8.78 6.26 -3.61
N LYS A 166 -8.33 7.31 -2.93
CA LYS A 166 -8.59 7.56 -1.51
C LYS A 166 -9.27 8.91 -1.33
N ARG A 167 -10.45 8.91 -0.72
CA ARG A 167 -11.31 10.10 -0.56
C ARG A 167 -10.73 11.04 0.48
N HIS A 168 -10.67 12.32 0.14
CA HIS A 168 -10.34 13.41 1.06
C HIS A 168 -11.31 13.45 2.24
N GLY A 169 -10.81 13.78 3.43
CA GLY A 169 -11.58 13.79 4.67
C GLY A 169 -11.90 12.41 5.24
N SER A 170 -11.57 11.31 4.55
CA SER A 170 -11.95 9.97 5.01
C SER A 170 -11.03 9.42 6.11
N THR A 171 -11.64 8.81 7.12
CA THR A 171 -10.92 8.10 8.19
C THR A 171 -10.52 6.68 7.75
N TYR A 172 -9.53 6.11 8.45
CA TYR A 172 -9.18 4.71 8.29
C TYR A 172 -10.17 3.86 9.06
N THR A 173 -10.81 2.87 8.41
CA THR A 173 -11.80 1.99 9.04
C THR A 173 -11.26 0.56 9.10
N PRO A 174 -10.65 0.14 10.23
CA PRO A 174 -10.02 -1.16 10.35
C PRO A 174 -10.94 -2.32 10.00
N GLY A 175 -10.44 -3.28 9.22
CA GLY A 175 -11.13 -4.52 8.86
C GLY A 175 -12.35 -4.35 7.94
N ARG A 176 -12.71 -3.13 7.53
CA ARG A 176 -13.91 -2.88 6.73
C ARG A 176 -13.57 -2.57 5.28
N ARG A 177 -14.41 -3.09 4.38
CA ARG A 177 -14.45 -2.60 3.00
C ARG A 177 -15.26 -1.32 2.94
N THR A 178 -14.72 -0.29 2.32
CA THR A 178 -15.38 1.01 2.23
C THR A 178 -15.45 1.49 0.79
N THR A 179 -16.25 2.52 0.57
CA THR A 179 -16.26 3.27 -0.69
C THR A 179 -15.30 4.46 -0.66
N SER A 180 -14.74 4.84 0.51
CA SER A 180 -13.75 5.91 0.61
C SER A 180 -12.39 5.51 0.09
N TRP A 181 -12.10 4.21 0.01
CA TRP A 181 -11.02 3.67 -0.79
C TRP A 181 -11.62 2.88 -1.96
N ARG A 182 -11.20 3.16 -3.19
CA ARG A 182 -11.70 2.47 -4.38
C ARG A 182 -10.56 2.05 -5.28
N LYS A 183 -10.51 0.77 -5.65
CA LYS A 183 -9.54 0.29 -6.63
C LYS A 183 -10.14 0.30 -8.03
N VAL A 184 -9.39 0.86 -8.96
CA VAL A 184 -9.70 0.92 -10.39
C VAL A 184 -8.56 0.21 -11.11
N LYS A 185 -8.88 -0.73 -11.98
CA LYS A 185 -7.88 -1.43 -12.80
C LYS A 185 -7.88 -0.84 -14.19
N CYS A 186 -6.75 -0.89 -14.85
CA CYS A 186 -6.62 -0.59 -16.27
C CYS A 186 -7.40 -1.58 -17.15
N SER A 187 -7.85 -1.13 -18.31
CA SER A 187 -8.60 -1.92 -19.30
C SER A 187 -7.75 -3.07 -19.82
N ALA A 188 -6.55 -2.75 -20.30
CA ALA A 188 -5.61 -3.73 -20.84
C ALA A 188 -5.27 -4.82 -19.81
N TRP A 189 -5.08 -4.43 -18.54
CA TRP A 189 -4.85 -5.39 -17.45
C TRP A 189 -6.03 -6.35 -17.26
N ARG A 190 -7.28 -5.83 -17.32
CA ARG A 190 -8.50 -6.65 -17.17
C ARG A 190 -8.65 -7.68 -18.30
N GLU A 191 -8.25 -7.35 -19.52
CA GLU A 191 -8.32 -8.23 -20.68
C GLU A 191 -7.29 -9.35 -20.59
N VAL A 192 -6.02 -9.00 -20.33
CA VAL A 192 -4.90 -9.96 -20.21
C VAL A 192 -5.10 -10.92 -19.02
N HIS A 193 -5.70 -10.45 -17.92
CA HIS A 193 -5.91 -11.25 -16.71
C HIS A 193 -7.36 -11.74 -16.54
N SER A 194 -8.17 -11.67 -17.58
CA SER A 194 -9.58 -12.12 -17.57
C SER A 194 -9.72 -13.60 -17.20
N SER A 195 -8.73 -14.43 -17.54
CA SER A 195 -8.66 -15.88 -17.27
C SER A 195 -8.29 -16.26 -15.83
N ARG A 196 -7.80 -15.33 -14.99
CA ARG A 196 -7.48 -15.58 -13.57
C ARG A 196 -8.69 -15.49 -12.65
N ARG A 197 -9.86 -15.14 -13.18
CA ARG A 197 -11.12 -15.23 -12.43
C ARG A 197 -11.56 -16.69 -12.42
N GLY A 198 -11.18 -17.41 -11.37
CA GLY A 198 -11.86 -18.66 -11.03
C GLY A 198 -13.38 -18.45 -10.98
N PRO A 199 -14.17 -19.48 -11.29
CA PRO A 199 -15.62 -19.34 -11.45
C PRO A 199 -16.24 -18.69 -10.20
N ARG A 200 -17.07 -17.67 -10.43
CA ARG A 200 -17.95 -17.12 -9.39
C ARG A 200 -18.88 -18.26 -8.97
N ARG A 201 -18.67 -18.79 -7.77
CA ARG A 201 -19.69 -19.56 -7.05
C ARG A 201 -20.68 -18.59 -6.42
#